data_AF-M0DQA6-F1
#
_entry.id   AF-M0DQA6-F1
#
_cell.length_a   1.000
_cell.length_b   1.000
_cell.length_c   1.000
_cell.angle_alpha   90.00
_cell.angle_beta   90.00
_cell.angle_gamma   90.00
#
_symmetry.space_group_name_H-M   'P 1'
#
loop_
_entity.id
_entity.type
_entity.pdbx_description
1 polymer ?
#
loop_
_entity_poly.entity_id
_entity_poly.type
_entity_poly.pdbx_seq_one_letter_code
_entity_poly.pdbx_strand_id
1 'polypeptide(L)'
;MAQSTFDDDDLFGEAAAETRAEVEEHLAAAREELPDPDAVWETDADNVLGALNGLKSALDAGDAVDSVRSAKKAYVLGERADAFDDAEDLEAEIEELESLVGDIESAADEVASLTGTVPAIRGALQDAADDDE
;
A
#
# COMPACT_ATOMS: atom_id res chain seq x y z
N MET A 1 52.85 16.06 -0.56
CA MET A 1 51.53 15.95 0.08
C MET A 1 50.74 14.97 -0.76
N ALA A 2 50.70 13.70 -0.37
CA ALA A 2 49.81 12.71 -0.97
C ALA A 2 48.47 12.92 -0.27
N GLN A 3 47.56 13.64 -0.92
CA GLN A 3 46.18 13.70 -0.44
C GLN A 3 45.56 12.32 -0.60
N SER A 4 44.91 11.91 0.48
CA SER A 4 44.05 10.76 0.70
C SER A 4 42.97 10.61 -0.37
N THR A 5 43.26 9.92 -1.47
CA THR A 5 42.24 9.42 -2.41
C THR A 5 41.55 8.15 -1.88
N PHE A 6 41.87 7.72 -0.66
CA PHE A 6 41.51 6.43 -0.07
C PHE A 6 40.36 6.51 0.94
N ASP A 7 39.76 7.70 1.14
CA ASP A 7 38.57 7.88 1.99
C ASP A 7 37.29 8.17 1.18
N ASP A 8 37.41 8.54 -0.10
CA ASP A 8 36.25 8.93 -0.91
C ASP A 8 35.47 7.70 -1.41
N ASP A 9 36.13 6.65 -1.92
CA ASP A 9 35.46 5.43 -2.41
C ASP A 9 34.72 4.66 -1.28
N ASP A 10 35.29 4.59 -0.07
CA ASP A 10 34.62 3.99 1.10
C ASP A 10 33.41 4.84 1.54
N LEU A 11 33.48 6.18 1.43
CA LEU A 11 32.37 7.08 1.79
C LEU A 11 31.21 7.00 0.78
N PHE A 12 31.50 6.87 -0.53
CA PHE A 12 30.47 6.67 -1.54
C PHE A 12 29.79 5.31 -1.40
N GLY A 13 30.55 4.25 -1.08
CA GLY A 13 29.99 2.93 -0.77
C GLY A 13 29.10 2.93 0.48
N GLU A 14 29.46 3.68 1.52
CA GLU A 14 28.63 3.82 2.71
C GLU A 14 27.35 4.63 2.44
N ALA A 15 27.43 5.70 1.65
CA ALA A 15 26.25 6.47 1.24
C ALA A 15 25.31 5.65 0.33
N ALA A 16 25.85 4.80 -0.54
CA ALA A 16 25.11 3.85 -1.36
C ALA A 16 24.34 2.85 -0.48
N ALA A 17 25.02 2.25 0.51
CA ALA A 17 24.41 1.33 1.45
C ALA A 17 23.34 1.99 2.33
N GLU A 18 23.56 3.24 2.76
CA GLU A 18 22.58 4.03 3.52
C GLU A 18 21.33 4.33 2.68
N THR A 19 21.50 4.75 1.43
CA THR A 19 20.38 5.03 0.52
C THR A 19 19.56 3.76 0.26
N ARG A 20 20.24 2.62 0.09
CA ARG A 20 19.57 1.32 -0.07
C ARG A 20 18.80 0.92 1.19
N ALA A 21 19.41 1.07 2.36
CA ALA A 21 18.76 0.78 3.63
C ALA A 21 17.52 1.64 3.87
N GLU A 22 17.53 2.92 3.46
CA GLU A 22 16.36 3.82 3.55
C GLU A 22 15.20 3.30 2.70
N VAL A 23 15.47 2.83 1.47
CA VAL A 23 14.45 2.24 0.59
C VAL A 23 13.87 0.97 1.23
N GLU A 24 14.75 0.07 1.69
CA GLU A 24 14.35 -1.19 2.32
C GLU A 24 13.55 -0.96 3.62
N GLU A 25 13.90 0.07 4.42
CA GLU A 25 13.15 0.47 5.61
C GLU A 25 11.72 0.89 5.24
N HIS A 26 11.56 1.72 4.22
CA HIS A 26 10.24 2.14 3.76
C HIS A 26 9.42 0.99 3.17
N LEU A 27 10.05 0.04 2.47
CA LEU A 27 9.39 -1.18 1.97
C LEU A 27 8.96 -2.11 3.10
N ALA A 28 9.77 -2.23 4.16
CA ALA A 28 9.40 -2.99 5.35
C ALA A 28 8.23 -2.34 6.09
N ALA A 29 8.26 -1.03 6.29
CA ALA A 29 7.17 -0.27 6.90
C ALA A 29 5.87 -0.44 6.12
N ALA A 30 5.92 -0.33 4.79
CA ALA A 30 4.75 -0.55 3.95
C ALA A 30 4.12 -1.94 4.13
N ARG A 31 4.95 -2.98 4.28
CA ARG A 31 4.46 -4.35 4.51
C ARG A 31 3.86 -4.56 5.89
N GLU A 32 4.38 -3.88 6.91
CA GLU A 32 3.85 -3.96 8.28
C GLU A 32 2.45 -3.35 8.37
N GLU A 33 2.16 -2.34 7.54
CA GLU A 33 0.87 -1.67 7.45
C GLU A 33 -0.17 -2.44 6.61
N LEU A 34 0.24 -3.45 5.83
CA LEU A 34 -0.70 -4.22 5.01
C LEU A 34 -1.68 -5.02 5.88
N PRO A 35 -2.95 -5.14 5.45
CA PRO A 35 -3.92 -5.93 6.18
C PRO A 35 -3.54 -7.42 6.18
N ASP A 36 -3.89 -8.09 7.27
CA ASP A 36 -3.75 -9.53 7.37
C ASP A 36 -4.62 -10.23 6.30
N PRO A 37 -4.06 -11.19 5.53
CA PRO A 37 -4.81 -11.86 4.47
C PRO A 37 -6.08 -12.57 4.95
N ASP A 38 -6.06 -13.17 6.14
CA ASP A 38 -7.21 -13.88 6.69
C ASP A 38 -8.31 -12.88 7.13
N ALA A 39 -7.91 -11.69 7.61
CA ALA A 39 -8.85 -10.63 7.99
C ALA A 39 -9.71 -10.12 6.82
N VAL A 40 -9.23 -10.23 5.57
CA VAL A 40 -10.00 -9.88 4.37
C VAL A 40 -11.07 -10.93 4.03
N TRP A 41 -10.84 -12.19 4.41
CA TRP A 41 -11.75 -13.31 4.12
C TRP A 41 -12.80 -13.54 5.20
N GLU A 42 -12.50 -13.21 6.45
CA GLU A 42 -13.35 -13.51 7.59
C GLU A 42 -14.33 -12.38 7.93
N THR A 43 -15.55 -12.73 8.34
CA THR A 43 -16.53 -11.76 8.82
C THR A 43 -17.44 -12.36 9.89
N ASP A 44 -17.64 -11.63 10.98
CA ASP A 44 -18.59 -11.97 12.05
C ASP A 44 -19.99 -11.37 11.82
N ALA A 45 -20.22 -10.71 10.69
CA ALA A 45 -21.45 -9.97 10.47
C ALA A 45 -22.63 -10.89 10.11
N ASP A 46 -23.75 -10.72 10.81
CA ASP A 46 -25.00 -11.45 10.54
C ASP A 46 -25.79 -10.92 9.33
N ASN A 47 -25.31 -9.85 8.68
CA ASN A 47 -26.01 -9.21 7.57
C ASN A 47 -25.04 -8.60 6.55
N VAL A 48 -25.53 -8.42 5.33
CA VAL A 48 -24.73 -7.93 4.19
C VAL A 48 -24.09 -6.57 4.48
N LEU A 49 -24.83 -5.63 5.08
CA LEU A 49 -24.27 -4.31 5.36
C LEU A 49 -23.16 -4.37 6.42
N GLY A 50 -23.33 -5.20 7.44
CA GLY A 50 -22.28 -5.48 8.41
C GLY A 50 -21.03 -6.09 7.76
N ALA A 51 -21.22 -7.08 6.87
CA ALA A 51 -20.11 -7.74 6.18
C ALA A 51 -19.35 -6.75 5.28
N LEU A 52 -20.07 -5.91 4.54
CA LEU A 52 -19.46 -4.88 3.69
C LEU A 52 -18.72 -3.81 4.49
N ASN A 53 -19.26 -3.36 5.63
CA ASN A 53 -18.53 -2.41 6.49
C ASN A 53 -17.28 -3.06 7.12
N GLY A 54 -17.38 -4.33 7.53
CA GLY A 54 -16.24 -5.09 8.02
C GLY A 54 -15.14 -5.22 6.95
N LEU A 55 -15.51 -5.64 5.74
CA LEU A 55 -14.60 -5.74 4.61
C LEU A 55 -13.97 -4.38 4.26
N LYS A 56 -14.73 -3.29 4.28
CA LYS A 56 -14.20 -1.93 4.05
C LYS A 56 -13.11 -1.59 5.06
N SER A 57 -13.28 -1.95 6.33
CA SER A 57 -12.28 -1.74 7.37
C SER A 57 -11.10 -2.69 7.26
N ALA A 58 -11.32 -3.93 6.81
CA ALA A 58 -10.24 -4.90 6.59
C ALA A 58 -9.36 -4.57 5.38
N LEU A 59 -9.89 -3.82 4.40
CA LEU A 59 -9.15 -3.32 3.23
C LEU A 59 -8.48 -1.95 3.48
N ASP A 60 -8.34 -1.52 4.74
CA ASP A 60 -7.59 -0.31 5.06
C ASP A 60 -6.09 -0.60 4.97
N ALA A 61 -5.40 0.00 4.01
CA ALA A 61 -3.96 -0.14 3.81
C ALA A 61 -3.13 0.78 4.71
N GLY A 62 -3.75 1.54 5.62
CA GLY A 62 -3.06 2.39 6.60
C GLY A 62 -2.05 3.34 5.94
N ASP A 63 -0.84 3.39 6.50
CA ASP A 63 0.25 4.22 5.98
C ASP A 63 1.10 3.50 4.90
N ALA A 64 0.66 2.33 4.40
CA ALA A 64 1.39 1.57 3.37
C ALA A 64 1.57 2.38 2.08
N VAL A 65 0.52 3.12 1.65
CA VAL A 65 0.55 3.97 0.46
C VAL A 65 1.68 5.00 0.55
N ASP A 66 1.79 5.68 1.69
CA ASP A 66 2.77 6.74 1.89
C ASP A 66 4.18 6.18 2.10
N SER A 67 4.29 4.99 2.69
CA SER A 67 5.55 4.26 2.82
C SER A 67 6.09 3.82 1.44
N VAL A 68 5.24 3.26 0.56
CA VAL A 68 5.63 2.92 -0.83
C VAL A 68 6.06 4.16 -1.60
N ARG A 69 5.34 5.28 -1.46
CA ARG A 69 5.74 6.55 -2.10
C ARG A 69 7.09 7.05 -1.60
N SER A 70 7.37 6.87 -0.31
CA SER A 70 8.64 7.24 0.31
C SER A 70 9.78 6.36 -0.20
N ALA A 71 9.58 5.03 -0.26
CA ALA A 71 10.52 4.09 -0.88
C ALA A 71 10.84 4.47 -2.33
N LYS A 72 9.80 4.71 -3.14
CA LYS A 72 9.94 5.13 -4.55
C LYS A 72 10.69 6.44 -4.70
N LYS A 73 10.46 7.39 -3.81
CA LYS A 73 11.17 8.68 -3.82
C LYS A 73 12.65 8.50 -3.47
N ALA A 74 12.96 7.72 -2.43
CA ALA A 74 14.33 7.41 -2.03
C ALA A 74 15.07 6.68 -3.16
N TYR A 75 14.44 5.68 -3.77
CA TYR A 75 14.96 4.95 -4.94
C TYR A 75 15.29 5.89 -6.11
N VAL A 76 14.33 6.72 -6.54
CA VAL A 76 14.57 7.67 -7.65
C VAL A 76 15.65 8.69 -7.32
N LEU A 77 15.80 9.08 -6.05
CA LEU A 77 16.86 9.99 -5.63
C LEU A 77 18.24 9.30 -5.69
N GLY A 78 18.32 8.05 -5.20
CA GLY A 78 19.53 7.22 -5.24
C GLY A 78 19.99 6.93 -6.67
N GLU A 79 19.08 6.51 -7.54
CA GLU A 79 19.36 6.27 -8.97
C GLU A 79 19.93 7.53 -9.65
N ARG A 80 19.35 8.70 -9.37
CA ARG A 80 19.84 9.97 -9.93
C ARG A 80 21.21 10.38 -9.40
N ALA A 81 21.56 9.90 -8.20
CA ALA A 81 22.85 10.15 -7.57
C ALA A 81 23.90 9.11 -7.96
N ASP A 82 23.57 8.13 -8.82
CA ASP A 82 24.44 6.99 -9.13
C ASP A 82 24.82 6.22 -7.84
N ALA A 83 23.88 6.16 -6.89
CA ALA A 83 24.11 5.59 -5.56
C ALA A 83 24.00 4.06 -5.53
N PHE A 84 23.53 3.43 -6.60
CA PHE A 84 23.34 1.98 -6.65
C PHE A 84 24.24 1.36 -7.70
N ASP A 85 24.91 0.26 -7.34
CA ASP A 85 25.60 -0.60 -8.29
C ASP A 85 24.62 -1.51 -9.06
N ASP A 86 23.55 -1.95 -8.39
CA ASP A 86 22.42 -2.74 -8.90
C ASP A 86 21.20 -2.48 -7.99
N ALA A 87 20.08 -2.06 -8.59
CA ALA A 87 18.83 -1.78 -7.87
C ALA A 87 17.58 -2.23 -8.64
N GLU A 88 17.74 -3.12 -9.62
CA GLU A 88 16.60 -3.69 -10.38
C GLU A 88 15.65 -4.47 -9.46
N ASP A 89 16.20 -5.05 -8.40
CA ASP A 89 15.43 -5.77 -7.37
C ASP A 89 14.57 -4.83 -6.52
N LEU A 90 15.11 -3.68 -6.12
CA LEU A 90 14.35 -2.66 -5.40
C LEU A 90 13.24 -2.07 -6.26
N GLU A 91 13.50 -1.81 -7.55
CA GLU A 91 12.48 -1.31 -8.47
C GLU A 91 11.31 -2.29 -8.60
N ALA A 92 11.60 -3.56 -8.85
CA ALA A 92 10.57 -4.59 -8.96
C ALA A 92 9.74 -4.73 -7.68
N GLU A 93 10.39 -4.66 -6.52
CA GLU A 93 9.74 -4.74 -5.22
C GLU A 93 8.83 -3.53 -4.94
N ILE A 94 9.27 -2.32 -5.29
CA ILE A 94 8.47 -1.10 -5.21
C ILE A 94 7.24 -1.21 -6.11
N GLU A 95 7.41 -1.64 -7.36
CA GLU A 95 6.31 -1.77 -8.32
C GLU A 95 5.27 -2.81 -7.88
N GLU A 96 5.72 -3.96 -7.36
CA GLU A 96 4.84 -5.00 -6.82
C GLU A 96 3.99 -4.45 -5.67
N LEU A 97 4.64 -3.77 -4.72
CA LEU A 97 3.96 -3.25 -3.54
C LEU A 97 3.03 -2.07 -3.87
N GLU A 98 3.43 -1.20 -4.81
CA GLU A 98 2.60 -0.13 -5.36
C GLU A 98 1.33 -0.69 -6.02
N SER A 99 1.46 -1.75 -6.83
CA SER A 99 0.32 -2.41 -7.45
C SER A 99 -0.61 -3.02 -6.40
N LEU A 100 -0.05 -3.73 -5.41
CA LEU A 100 -0.85 -4.37 -4.37
C LEU A 100 -1.65 -3.36 -3.56
N VAL A 101 -1.02 -2.28 -3.11
CA VAL A 101 -1.69 -1.23 -2.34
C VAL A 101 -2.76 -0.54 -3.19
N GLY A 102 -2.49 -0.28 -4.48
CA GLY A 102 -3.47 0.29 -5.40
C GLY A 102 -4.70 -0.61 -5.61
N ASP A 103 -4.50 -1.93 -5.67
CA ASP A 103 -5.59 -2.91 -5.76
C ASP A 103 -6.44 -2.92 -4.48
N ILE A 104 -5.81 -2.81 -3.31
CA ILE A 104 -6.50 -2.72 -2.01
C ILE A 104 -7.35 -1.44 -1.93
N GLU A 105 -6.79 -0.27 -2.27
CA GLU A 105 -7.53 1.00 -2.27
C GLU A 105 -8.73 0.95 -3.23
N SER A 106 -8.52 0.40 -4.43
CA SER A 106 -9.58 0.25 -5.44
C SER A 106 -10.71 -0.65 -4.92
N ALA A 107 -10.37 -1.77 -4.28
CA ALA A 107 -11.37 -2.66 -3.68
C ALA A 107 -12.12 -1.98 -2.53
N ALA A 108 -11.43 -1.22 -1.68
CA ALA A 108 -12.06 -0.48 -0.58
C ALA A 108 -13.08 0.56 -1.10
N ASP A 109 -12.77 1.25 -2.19
CA ASP A 109 -13.67 2.19 -2.86
C ASP A 109 -14.90 1.50 -3.47
N GLU A 110 -14.71 0.34 -4.11
CA GLU A 110 -15.82 -0.46 -4.64
C GLU A 110 -16.77 -0.91 -3.52
N VAL A 111 -16.22 -1.38 -2.40
CA VAL A 111 -17.00 -1.75 -1.21
C VAL A 111 -17.75 -0.53 -0.66
N ALA A 112 -17.10 0.64 -0.58
CA ALA A 112 -17.75 1.87 -0.15
C ALA A 112 -18.94 2.24 -1.04
N SER A 113 -18.79 2.15 -2.36
CA SER A 113 -19.90 2.34 -3.31
C SER A 113 -21.05 1.35 -3.06
N LEU A 114 -20.72 0.09 -2.79
CA LEU A 114 -21.71 -0.94 -2.52
C LEU A 114 -22.45 -0.71 -1.20
N THR A 115 -21.77 -0.23 -0.15
CA THR A 115 -22.39 0.12 1.14
C THR A 115 -23.42 1.24 1.01
N GLY A 116 -23.31 2.12 0.01
CA GLY A 116 -24.34 3.12 -0.32
C GLY A 116 -25.47 2.56 -1.18
N THR A 117 -25.13 1.70 -2.15
CA THR A 117 -26.08 1.15 -3.11
C THR A 117 -27.07 0.15 -2.49
N VAL A 118 -26.60 -0.76 -1.63
CA VAL A 118 -27.42 -1.84 -1.05
C VAL A 118 -28.59 -1.31 -0.21
N PRO A 119 -28.39 -0.33 0.71
CA PRO A 119 -29.50 0.26 1.46
C PRO A 119 -30.53 0.97 0.56
N ALA A 120 -30.09 1.65 -0.50
CA ALA A 120 -30.99 2.31 -1.43
C ALA A 120 -31.90 1.30 -2.18
N ILE A 121 -31.32 0.19 -2.63
CA ILE A 121 -32.09 -0.92 -3.23
C ILE A 121 -33.10 -1.48 -2.23
N ARG A 122 -32.68 -1.72 -0.99
CA ARG A 122 -33.60 -2.20 0.06
C ARG A 122 -34.79 -1.26 0.24
N GLY A 123 -34.56 0.05 0.32
CA GLY A 123 -35.63 1.04 0.41
C GLY A 123 -36.59 0.96 -0.77
N ALA A 124 -36.07 0.96 -1.99
CA ALA A 124 -36.90 0.86 -3.21
C ALA A 124 -37.74 -0.44 -3.27
N LEU A 125 -37.21 -1.56 -2.77
CA LEU A 125 -37.95 -2.82 -2.67
C LEU A 125 -39.06 -2.78 -1.61
N GLN A 126 -38.83 -2.07 -0.50
CA GLN A 126 -39.85 -1.89 0.54
C GLN A 126 -40.98 -1.00 0.03
N ASP A 127 -40.65 0.14 -0.59
CA ASP A 127 -41.62 1.05 -1.19
C ASP A 127 -42.49 0.32 -2.23
N ALA A 128 -41.87 -0.49 -3.09
CA ALA A 128 -42.59 -1.27 -4.10
C ALA A 128 -43.51 -2.35 -3.50
N ALA A 129 -43.18 -2.90 -2.34
CA ALA A 129 -44.02 -3.89 -1.66
C ALA A 129 -45.18 -3.24 -0.89
N ASP A 130 -44.95 -2.06 -0.31
CA ASP A 130 -45.98 -1.30 0.42
C ASP A 130 -47.02 -0.68 -0.53
N ASP A 131 -46.66 -0.38 -1.78
CA ASP A 131 -47.57 0.11 -2.83
C ASP A 131 -48.58 -0.97 -3.34
N ASP A 132 -48.35 -2.25 -3.03
CA ASP A 132 -49.21 -3.39 -3.40
C ASP A 132 -50.26 -3.76 -2.30
N GLU A 133 -50.22 -3.12 -1.12
CA GLU A 133 -51.18 -3.28 0.00
C GLU A 133 -52.27 -2.18 0.05
#